data_AF-A0A285V653-F1
#
_entry.id   AF-A0A285V653-F1
#
_cell.length_a   1.000
_cell.length_b   1.000
_cell.length_c   1.000
_cell.angle_alpha   90.00
_cell.angle_beta   90.00
_cell.angle_gamma   90.00
#
_symmetry.space_group_name_H-M   'P 1'
#
loop_
_entity.id
_entity.type
_entity.pdbx_description
1 polymer ?
#
loop_
_entity_poly.entity_id
_entity_poly.type
_entity_poly.pdbx_seq_one_letter_code
_entity_poly.pdbx_strand_id
1 'polypeptide(L)'
;MAIRARGGVVTVLLIALLTAGLVHIPTVAGAAVCTQADPVVRRHCELGGSSGFLGAPTTGVLPTPDRIGRFQYYTGGSIYWTAATGAREVHGDILAKWGSLGWERSFLGYPLTDELTAPDRVGRGSFFQGGAVYWTPSTGAHEVHGAIYAKWRSMGLERSVLGYPVTDEFSMPDGVGRASFFQGGAIYWTPATGAHEVHGAILSTWGAMGWERSALGYPISDEYDVNAGRQSDFQGGFLRWTAATGIVRTAVLGPYDRSGTWVSRYGFSREFGGPTPPIAPTAVDAMAAAGVDTIYLQAASKDPRFPDLISPDLLAQFLTRAHAHGMQVVAWYLPELTDVEADLRRLRGMVDFRASGQAFDAVAVDIEDLTVADVDLRNARLVDLSARLAAYAPTTTLGAIVLPPVVTDVLNTSYWPRFPWRQLAPHYQVWLPMAYWSNRTAASGWRDAYRYTSENVARVRGNLGEPCAAVSVIGGFGVGIPASDYTAMARAAADQGAIGVSVWDWATTPAASWPPLRDYAVRGC
;
A
#
# COMPACT_ATOMS: atom_id res chain seq x y z
N MET A 1 66.81 14.45 -66.22
CA MET A 1 67.18 13.97 -67.56
C MET A 1 65.93 13.29 -68.11
N ALA A 2 65.08 14.01 -68.87
CA ALA A 2 65.15 14.04 -70.33
C ALA A 2 64.89 12.63 -70.91
N ILE A 3 63.95 12.33 -71.80
CA ILE A 3 63.22 13.09 -72.82
C ILE A 3 62.12 12.15 -73.36
N ARG A 4 61.01 12.73 -73.83
CA ARG A 4 60.00 12.09 -74.69
C ARG A 4 60.61 11.52 -75.97
N ALA A 5 60.09 10.40 -76.48
CA ALA A 5 59.96 10.21 -77.93
C ALA A 5 58.72 9.38 -78.26
N ARG A 6 57.83 9.99 -79.07
CA ARG A 6 56.68 9.39 -79.75
C ARG A 6 57.14 8.84 -81.11
N GLY A 7 56.40 7.86 -81.64
CA GLY A 7 56.22 7.72 -83.09
C GLY A 7 55.96 6.28 -83.55
N GLY A 8 54.78 6.03 -84.14
CA GLY A 8 54.51 4.81 -84.89
C GLY A 8 53.04 4.39 -84.90
N VAL A 9 52.26 4.97 -85.81
CA VAL A 9 50.83 4.66 -86.07
C VAL A 9 50.74 3.42 -86.97
N VAL A 10 49.88 2.46 -86.63
CA VAL A 10 49.24 1.56 -87.61
C VAL A 10 47.77 1.39 -87.25
N THR A 11 46.91 1.89 -88.13
CA THR A 11 45.46 1.74 -88.15
C THR A 11 45.10 0.42 -88.82
N VAL A 12 44.30 -0.44 -88.18
CA VAL A 12 43.49 -1.46 -88.87
C VAL A 12 42.10 -1.47 -88.24
N LEU A 13 41.11 -1.06 -89.04
CA LEU A 13 39.70 -1.03 -88.70
C LEU A 13 39.00 -2.25 -89.36
N LEU A 14 38.25 -2.97 -88.52
CA LEU A 14 37.08 -3.85 -88.73
C LEU A 14 36.88 -4.63 -90.05
N ILE A 15 36.50 -5.91 -89.91
CA ILE A 15 35.17 -6.46 -90.29
C ILE A 15 34.99 -7.78 -89.51
N ALA A 16 33.94 -7.89 -88.69
CA ALA A 16 33.43 -9.17 -88.19
C ALA A 16 31.89 -9.14 -88.27
N LEU A 17 31.35 -9.89 -89.23
CA LEU A 17 29.92 -10.12 -89.39
C LEU A 17 29.42 -11.18 -88.38
N LEU A 18 28.22 -10.92 -87.86
CA LEU A 18 27.46 -11.73 -86.93
C LEU A 18 27.06 -13.11 -87.50
N THR A 19 27.10 -14.13 -86.65
CA THR A 19 26.20 -15.29 -86.74
C THR A 19 25.44 -15.44 -85.42
N ALA A 20 24.12 -15.45 -85.54
CA ALA A 20 23.15 -15.54 -84.46
C ALA A 20 23.09 -16.95 -83.84
N GLY A 21 23.11 -17.01 -82.52
CA GLY A 21 22.64 -18.15 -81.73
C GLY A 21 21.73 -17.62 -80.64
N LEU A 22 20.42 -17.82 -80.79
CA LEU A 22 19.44 -17.53 -79.74
C LEU A 22 19.70 -18.49 -78.56
N VAL A 23 20.23 -17.97 -77.46
CA VAL A 23 20.13 -18.61 -76.15
C VAL A 23 18.81 -18.16 -75.54
N HIS A 24 17.88 -19.09 -75.37
CA HIS A 24 16.67 -18.89 -74.59
C HIS A 24 17.09 -18.82 -73.11
N ILE A 25 17.28 -17.60 -72.60
CA ILE A 25 17.42 -17.37 -71.17
C ILE A 25 16.00 -17.53 -70.58
N PRO A 26 15.75 -18.47 -69.66
CA PRO A 26 14.47 -18.51 -68.97
C PRO A 26 14.33 -17.19 -68.22
N THR A 27 13.28 -16.44 -68.54
CA THR A 27 12.84 -15.28 -67.78
C THR A 27 12.57 -15.75 -66.35
N VAL A 28 13.46 -15.38 -65.43
CA VAL A 28 13.17 -15.42 -64.00
C VAL A 28 11.94 -14.52 -63.82
N ALA A 29 10.81 -15.14 -63.50
CA ALA A 29 9.59 -14.44 -63.11
C ALA A 29 9.97 -13.42 -62.04
N GLY A 30 9.63 -12.15 -62.31
CA GLY A 30 10.21 -11.00 -61.65
C GLY A 30 10.19 -11.11 -60.13
N ALA A 31 11.37 -10.97 -59.53
CA ALA A 31 11.47 -10.33 -58.23
C ALA A 31 10.75 -8.98 -58.38
N ALA A 32 9.56 -8.85 -57.78
CA ALA A 32 8.90 -7.57 -57.67
C ALA A 32 9.92 -6.62 -57.05
N VAL A 33 10.40 -5.67 -57.86
CA VAL A 33 11.27 -4.61 -57.37
C VAL A 33 10.48 -3.93 -56.26
N CYS A 34 11.02 -4.00 -55.04
CA CYS A 34 10.45 -3.41 -53.83
C CYS A 34 10.46 -1.87 -53.96
N THR A 35 9.58 -1.31 -54.78
CA THR A 35 9.43 0.14 -54.96
C THR A 35 7.98 0.59 -54.68
N GLN A 36 7.78 1.02 -53.44
CA GLN A 36 7.27 2.34 -53.05
C GLN A 36 5.81 2.82 -53.30
N ALA A 37 4.83 1.97 -53.62
CA ALA A 37 3.44 2.46 -53.66
C ALA A 37 2.76 2.54 -52.27
N ASP A 38 2.84 1.48 -51.46
CA ASP A 38 2.10 1.37 -50.19
C ASP A 38 3.05 1.31 -48.97
N PRO A 39 2.83 2.08 -47.90
CA PRO A 39 3.65 2.02 -46.69
C PRO A 39 3.76 0.63 -46.06
N VAL A 40 2.71 -0.20 -46.15
CA VAL A 40 2.68 -1.57 -45.62
C VAL A 40 3.67 -2.45 -46.40
N VAL A 41 3.60 -2.42 -47.74
CA VAL A 41 4.50 -3.17 -48.62
C VAL A 41 5.94 -2.70 -48.48
N ARG A 42 6.15 -1.38 -48.35
CA ARG A 42 7.49 -0.81 -48.10
C ARG A 42 8.11 -1.38 -46.84
N ARG A 43 7.35 -1.43 -45.73
CA ARG A 43 7.84 -1.96 -44.46
C ARG A 43 8.20 -3.44 -44.56
N HIS A 44 7.38 -4.25 -45.24
CA HIS A 44 7.70 -5.66 -45.48
C HIS A 44 9.04 -5.85 -46.21
N CYS A 45 9.29 -5.04 -47.25
CA CYS A 45 10.57 -5.06 -47.96
C CYS A 45 11.75 -4.66 -47.07
N GLU A 46 11.60 -3.65 -46.21
CA GLU A 46 12.61 -3.25 -45.22
C GLU A 46 12.92 -4.37 -44.22
N LEU A 47 11.95 -5.25 -43.95
CA LEU A 47 12.07 -6.41 -43.05
C LEU A 47 12.55 -7.68 -43.79
N GLY A 48 13.03 -7.58 -45.03
CA GLY A 48 13.57 -8.70 -45.81
C GLY A 48 12.58 -9.39 -46.74
N GLY A 49 11.38 -8.85 -46.90
CA GLY A 49 10.35 -9.36 -47.81
C GLY A 49 9.95 -10.81 -47.49
N SER A 50 9.62 -11.60 -48.52
CA SER A 50 9.20 -12.99 -48.35
C SER A 50 10.27 -13.92 -47.77
N SER A 51 11.54 -13.49 -47.76
CA SER A 51 12.64 -14.21 -47.12
C SER A 51 12.86 -13.81 -45.65
N GLY A 52 12.18 -12.75 -45.19
CA GLY A 52 12.21 -12.30 -43.80
C GLY A 52 11.30 -13.12 -42.89
N PHE A 53 11.32 -12.80 -41.59
CA PHE A 53 10.59 -13.56 -40.56
C PHE A 53 9.06 -13.51 -40.72
N LEU A 54 8.52 -12.47 -41.35
CA LEU A 54 7.08 -12.39 -41.66
C LEU A 54 6.68 -13.33 -42.81
N GLY A 55 7.63 -13.71 -43.68
CA GLY A 55 7.39 -14.57 -44.84
C GLY A 55 6.50 -13.93 -45.91
N ALA A 56 5.83 -14.77 -46.71
CA ALA A 56 5.05 -14.33 -47.87
C ALA A 56 3.71 -13.67 -47.46
N PRO A 57 3.23 -12.66 -48.21
CA PRO A 57 1.90 -12.10 -47.98
C PRO A 57 0.80 -13.15 -48.24
N THR A 58 -0.18 -13.23 -47.34
CA THR A 58 -1.34 -14.12 -47.47
C THR A 58 -2.59 -13.39 -47.96
N THR A 59 -2.60 -12.06 -47.87
CA THR A 59 -3.62 -11.18 -48.46
C THR A 59 -2.98 -10.08 -49.31
N GLY A 60 -3.78 -9.30 -50.03
CA GLY A 60 -3.38 -7.96 -50.47
C GLY A 60 -3.37 -6.96 -49.30
N VAL A 61 -3.00 -5.71 -49.56
CA VAL A 61 -3.21 -4.61 -48.59
C VAL A 61 -4.69 -4.26 -48.54
N LEU A 62 -5.28 -4.34 -47.36
CA LEU A 62 -6.69 -4.13 -47.08
C LEU A 62 -6.90 -2.89 -46.21
N PRO A 63 -8.02 -2.17 -46.33
CA PRO A 63 -8.41 -1.20 -45.31
C PRO A 63 -8.74 -1.92 -44.00
N THR A 64 -8.39 -1.31 -42.87
CA THR A 64 -8.82 -1.80 -41.55
C THR A 64 -10.34 -1.67 -41.37
N PRO A 65 -10.99 -2.49 -40.52
CA PRO A 65 -12.45 -2.45 -40.34
C PRO A 65 -12.96 -1.12 -39.76
N ASP A 66 -12.14 -0.38 -39.00
CA ASP A 66 -12.45 0.97 -38.52
C ASP A 66 -12.31 2.06 -39.62
N ARG A 67 -11.78 1.70 -40.80
CA ARG A 67 -11.53 2.55 -41.97
C ARG A 67 -10.51 3.67 -41.76
N ILE A 68 -9.65 3.57 -40.74
CA ILE A 68 -8.62 4.57 -40.45
C ILE A 68 -7.29 4.18 -41.12
N GLY A 69 -6.94 2.91 -41.06
CA GLY A 69 -5.66 2.38 -41.47
C GLY A 69 -5.72 1.42 -42.64
N ARG A 70 -4.57 0.83 -42.92
CA ARG A 70 -4.37 -0.25 -43.90
C ARG A 70 -3.54 -1.33 -43.25
N PHE A 71 -3.79 -2.58 -43.62
CA PHE A 71 -3.01 -3.70 -43.10
C PHE A 71 -2.84 -4.80 -44.15
N GLN A 72 -1.90 -5.69 -43.91
CA GLN A 72 -1.69 -6.89 -44.72
C GLN A 72 -1.29 -8.05 -43.81
N TYR A 73 -1.87 -9.23 -44.07
CA TYR A 73 -1.45 -10.47 -43.42
C TYR A 73 -0.29 -11.11 -44.17
N TYR A 74 0.62 -11.71 -43.41
CA TYR A 74 1.74 -12.51 -43.86
C TYR A 74 1.73 -13.84 -43.14
N THR A 75 2.47 -14.83 -43.64
CA THR A 75 2.53 -16.16 -43.03
C THR A 75 3.01 -16.14 -41.57
N GLY A 76 3.88 -15.21 -41.22
CA GLY A 76 4.48 -15.08 -39.89
C GLY A 76 3.91 -13.95 -39.04
N GLY A 77 3.00 -13.11 -39.55
CA GLY A 77 2.52 -11.95 -38.80
C GLY A 77 1.69 -10.98 -39.63
N SER A 78 1.56 -9.74 -39.18
CA SER A 78 0.82 -8.68 -39.87
C SER A 78 1.58 -7.38 -39.86
N ILE A 79 1.37 -6.53 -40.86
CA ILE A 79 1.82 -5.13 -40.82
C ILE A 79 0.59 -4.24 -40.88
N TYR A 80 0.48 -3.32 -39.93
CA TYR A 80 -0.57 -2.30 -39.84
C TYR A 80 0.02 -0.91 -40.04
N TRP A 81 -0.71 -0.06 -40.74
CA TRP A 81 -0.31 1.32 -41.01
C TRP A 81 -1.46 2.29 -40.75
N THR A 82 -1.14 3.41 -40.11
CA THR A 82 -1.94 4.64 -40.17
C THR A 82 -1.03 5.82 -40.48
N ALA A 83 -1.61 6.95 -40.89
CA ALA A 83 -0.86 8.18 -41.07
C ALA A 83 -0.18 8.66 -39.77
N ALA A 84 -0.75 8.35 -38.60
CA ALA A 84 -0.25 8.78 -37.30
C ALA A 84 0.87 7.88 -36.75
N THR A 85 0.77 6.57 -36.95
CA THR A 85 1.68 5.58 -36.33
C THR A 85 2.79 5.10 -37.27
N GLY A 86 2.59 5.26 -38.59
CA GLY A 86 3.42 4.61 -39.60
C GLY A 86 3.17 3.11 -39.68
N ALA A 87 3.95 2.41 -40.50
CA ALA A 87 3.79 0.99 -40.74
C ALA A 87 4.57 0.22 -39.67
N ARG A 88 3.88 -0.63 -38.92
CA ARG A 88 4.43 -1.44 -37.83
C ARG A 88 4.04 -2.89 -37.99
N GLU A 89 4.99 -3.77 -37.78
CA GLU A 89 4.74 -5.20 -37.75
C GLU A 89 4.32 -5.67 -36.35
N VAL A 90 3.45 -6.67 -36.31
CA VAL A 90 3.11 -7.41 -35.10
C VAL A 90 3.03 -8.89 -35.48
N HIS A 91 3.65 -9.77 -34.70
CA HIS A 91 3.73 -11.20 -35.00
C HIS A 91 3.62 -12.08 -33.75
N GLY A 92 3.65 -13.40 -33.97
CA GLY A 92 3.69 -14.41 -32.90
C GLY A 92 2.58 -14.28 -31.86
N ASP A 93 2.93 -14.55 -30.61
CA ASP A 93 2.00 -14.53 -29.48
C ASP A 93 1.49 -13.13 -29.13
N ILE A 94 2.27 -12.09 -29.44
CA ILE A 94 1.84 -10.69 -29.29
C ILE A 94 0.70 -10.38 -30.26
N LEU A 95 0.82 -10.78 -31.54
CA LEU A 95 -0.26 -10.66 -32.52
C LEU A 95 -1.48 -11.48 -32.10
N ALA A 96 -1.27 -12.70 -31.59
CA ALA A 96 -2.36 -13.56 -31.13
C ALA A 96 -3.13 -12.91 -29.96
N LYS A 97 -2.42 -12.36 -28.96
CA LYS A 97 -3.03 -11.63 -27.84
C LYS A 97 -3.79 -10.40 -28.32
N TRP A 98 -3.16 -9.53 -29.09
CA TRP A 98 -3.82 -8.33 -29.62
C TRP A 98 -5.05 -8.68 -30.48
N GLY A 99 -4.99 -9.79 -31.24
CA GLY A 99 -6.12 -10.30 -31.98
C GLY A 99 -7.28 -10.78 -31.13
N SER A 100 -7.00 -11.45 -30.00
CA SER A 100 -8.03 -11.87 -29.05
C SER A 100 -8.81 -10.69 -28.44
N LEU A 101 -8.20 -9.50 -28.40
CA LEU A 101 -8.81 -8.26 -27.92
C LEU A 101 -9.59 -7.52 -29.01
N GLY A 102 -9.55 -7.98 -30.26
CA GLY A 102 -10.20 -7.34 -31.40
C GLY A 102 -9.31 -6.39 -32.20
N TRP A 103 -7.98 -6.57 -32.13
CA TRP A 103 -6.96 -5.82 -32.88
C TRP A 103 -7.10 -4.30 -32.70
N GLU A 104 -7.08 -3.52 -33.78
CA GLU A 104 -7.12 -2.05 -33.80
C GLU A 104 -8.41 -1.45 -33.25
N ARG A 105 -9.47 -2.25 -33.15
CA ARG A 105 -10.74 -1.84 -32.52
C ARG A 105 -10.75 -2.04 -31.00
N SER A 106 -9.73 -2.71 -30.46
CA SER A 106 -9.56 -2.86 -29.01
C SER A 106 -9.15 -1.54 -28.36
N PHE A 107 -9.18 -1.49 -27.04
CA PHE A 107 -8.68 -0.36 -26.26
C PHE A 107 -7.18 -0.10 -26.46
N LEU A 108 -6.41 -1.05 -27.00
CA LEU A 108 -4.99 -0.84 -27.34
C LEU A 108 -4.81 0.00 -28.61
N GLY A 109 -5.75 -0.06 -29.56
CA GLY A 109 -5.64 0.66 -30.84
C GLY A 109 -4.51 0.11 -31.73
N TYR A 110 -3.88 1.00 -32.49
CA TYR A 110 -2.83 0.65 -33.45
C TYR A 110 -1.44 0.49 -32.80
N PRO A 111 -0.57 -0.38 -33.36
CA PRO A 111 0.82 -0.49 -32.94
C PRO A 111 1.60 0.81 -33.19
N LEU A 112 2.39 1.22 -32.20
CA LEU A 112 3.32 2.34 -32.23
C LEU A 112 4.74 1.89 -32.56
N THR A 113 5.09 0.65 -32.23
CA THR A 113 6.38 0.03 -32.53
C THR A 113 6.18 -1.32 -33.21
N ASP A 114 7.23 -1.79 -33.89
CA ASP A 114 7.38 -3.21 -34.18
C ASP A 114 7.55 -4.01 -32.88
N GLU A 115 7.70 -5.32 -32.97
CA GLU A 115 8.10 -6.12 -31.81
C GLU A 115 9.55 -5.79 -31.42
N LEU A 116 9.73 -5.35 -30.18
CA LEU A 116 11.02 -5.00 -29.62
C LEU A 116 11.53 -6.15 -28.75
N THR A 117 12.83 -6.44 -28.86
CA THR A 117 13.52 -7.30 -27.88
C THR A 117 13.81 -6.50 -26.62
N ALA A 118 13.34 -7.00 -25.48
CA ALA A 118 13.64 -6.40 -24.19
C ALA A 118 15.16 -6.41 -23.93
N PRO A 119 15.70 -5.44 -23.15
CA PRO A 119 17.15 -5.31 -22.97
C PRO A 119 17.85 -6.54 -22.37
N ASP A 120 17.14 -7.31 -21.53
CA ASP A 120 17.61 -8.57 -20.94
C ASP A 120 17.65 -9.74 -21.94
N ARG A 121 17.10 -9.55 -23.15
CA ARG A 121 16.92 -10.53 -24.22
C ARG A 121 16.00 -11.70 -23.88
N VAL A 122 15.28 -11.65 -22.77
CA VAL A 122 14.32 -12.67 -22.33
C VAL A 122 12.96 -12.40 -22.97
N GLY A 123 12.46 -11.17 -22.85
CA GLY A 123 11.13 -10.80 -23.30
C GLY A 123 11.08 -10.15 -24.68
N ARG A 124 9.85 -9.99 -25.15
CA ARG A 124 9.46 -9.23 -26.33
C ARG A 124 8.31 -8.30 -25.97
N GLY A 125 8.19 -7.15 -26.63
CA GLY A 125 7.08 -6.24 -26.39
C GLY A 125 6.78 -5.35 -27.58
N SER A 126 5.50 -5.07 -27.78
CA SER A 126 5.03 -4.07 -28.75
C SER A 126 4.23 -3.01 -28.00
N PHE A 127 4.52 -1.73 -28.28
CA PHE A 127 3.74 -0.61 -27.77
C PHE A 127 2.60 -0.30 -28.71
N PHE A 128 1.44 -0.01 -28.14
CA PHE A 128 0.22 0.38 -28.83
C PHE A 128 -0.24 1.75 -28.32
N GLN A 129 -1.22 2.37 -28.99
CA GLN A 129 -1.75 3.69 -28.61
C GLN A 129 -2.28 3.72 -27.17
N GLY A 130 -2.98 2.66 -26.75
CA GLY A 130 -3.62 2.57 -25.44
C GLY A 130 -2.83 1.79 -24.38
N GLY A 131 -1.70 1.17 -24.74
CA GLY A 131 -1.00 0.26 -23.82
C GLY A 131 0.19 -0.45 -24.45
N ALA A 132 0.53 -1.61 -23.91
CA ALA A 132 1.55 -2.49 -24.44
C ALA A 132 1.11 -3.95 -24.34
N VAL A 133 1.67 -4.80 -25.20
CA VAL A 133 1.60 -6.25 -25.02
C VAL A 133 3.03 -6.75 -24.89
N TYR A 134 3.30 -7.48 -23.81
CA TYR A 134 4.60 -8.08 -23.52
C TYR A 134 4.48 -9.58 -23.48
N TRP A 135 5.51 -10.26 -23.98
CA TRP A 135 5.61 -11.71 -23.98
C TRP A 135 6.94 -12.15 -23.38
N THR A 136 6.90 -13.24 -22.61
CA THR A 136 8.08 -14.01 -22.25
C THR A 136 7.81 -15.51 -22.39
N PRO A 137 8.83 -16.36 -22.52
CA PRO A 137 8.63 -17.81 -22.55
C PRO A 137 7.92 -18.37 -21.30
N SER A 138 8.08 -17.73 -20.13
CA SER A 138 7.53 -18.21 -18.86
C SER A 138 6.15 -17.66 -18.53
N THR A 139 5.80 -16.47 -19.04
CA THR A 139 4.53 -15.81 -18.73
C THR A 139 3.53 -15.87 -19.88
N GLY A 140 3.99 -16.01 -21.12
CA GLY A 140 3.14 -15.81 -22.30
C GLY A 140 2.89 -14.32 -22.58
N ALA A 141 2.04 -14.03 -23.56
CA ALA A 141 1.70 -12.65 -23.94
C ALA A 141 0.61 -12.09 -23.03
N HIS A 142 0.83 -10.91 -22.47
CA HIS A 142 -0.12 -10.18 -21.61
C HIS A 142 -0.16 -8.71 -21.99
N GLU A 143 -1.36 -8.13 -21.94
CA GLU A 143 -1.58 -6.71 -22.16
C GLU A 143 -1.51 -5.92 -20.85
N VAL A 144 -1.01 -4.69 -20.92
CA VAL A 144 -1.14 -3.69 -19.85
C VAL A 144 -1.54 -2.37 -20.50
N HIS A 145 -2.59 -1.70 -19.99
CA HIS A 145 -3.11 -0.46 -20.56
C HIS A 145 -3.45 0.62 -19.52
N GLY A 146 -3.89 1.77 -20.01
CA GLY A 146 -4.46 2.84 -19.19
C GLY A 146 -3.54 3.33 -18.07
N ALA A 147 -4.12 3.55 -16.89
CA ALA A 147 -3.41 4.09 -15.73
C ALA A 147 -2.37 3.12 -15.16
N ILE A 148 -2.64 1.81 -15.22
CA ILE A 148 -1.71 0.78 -14.77
C ILE A 148 -0.47 0.75 -15.67
N TYR A 149 -0.66 0.80 -16.98
CA TYR A 149 0.46 0.91 -17.93
C TYR A 149 1.25 2.20 -17.74
N ALA A 150 0.57 3.34 -17.57
CA ALA A 150 1.24 4.62 -17.31
C ALA A 150 2.13 4.54 -16.06
N LYS A 151 1.64 3.88 -15.00
CA LYS A 151 2.38 3.65 -13.76
C LYS A 151 3.59 2.75 -13.98
N TRP A 152 3.40 1.57 -14.54
CA TRP A 152 4.50 0.62 -14.82
C TRP A 152 5.57 1.27 -15.71
N ARG A 153 5.14 2.06 -16.70
CA ARG A 153 6.03 2.84 -17.55
C ARG A 153 6.85 3.87 -16.78
N SER A 154 6.26 4.59 -15.84
CA SER A 154 7.01 5.53 -15.00
C SER A 154 8.05 4.85 -14.10
N MET A 155 7.85 3.57 -13.77
CA MET A 155 8.79 2.76 -12.99
C MET A 155 9.91 2.15 -13.84
N GLY A 156 9.88 2.32 -15.16
CA GLY A 156 10.89 1.78 -16.07
C GLY A 156 10.51 0.47 -16.77
N LEU A 157 9.21 0.12 -16.80
CA LEU A 157 8.66 -1.06 -17.47
C LEU A 157 9.28 -2.36 -16.93
N GLU A 158 9.69 -3.28 -17.80
CA GLU A 158 10.26 -4.59 -17.46
C GLU A 158 11.57 -4.51 -16.67
N ARG A 159 12.21 -3.33 -16.62
CA ARG A 159 13.41 -3.07 -15.81
C ARG A 159 13.11 -2.66 -14.38
N SER A 160 11.84 -2.41 -14.06
CA SER A 160 11.41 -2.11 -12.70
C SER A 160 11.46 -3.36 -11.82
N VAL A 161 11.32 -3.17 -10.50
CA VAL A 161 11.22 -4.29 -9.53
C VAL A 161 10.06 -5.24 -9.82
N LEU A 162 9.07 -4.81 -10.59
CA LEU A 162 7.91 -5.62 -10.96
C LEU A 162 8.21 -6.62 -12.07
N GLY A 163 9.16 -6.33 -12.96
CA GLY A 163 9.47 -7.20 -14.11
C GLY A 163 8.33 -7.25 -15.15
N TYR A 164 8.14 -8.42 -15.77
CA TYR A 164 7.13 -8.62 -16.82
C TYR A 164 5.73 -8.89 -16.27
N PRO A 165 4.67 -8.54 -17.01
CA PRO A 165 3.30 -8.90 -16.65
C PRO A 165 3.10 -10.42 -16.70
N VAL A 166 2.33 -10.92 -15.74
CA VAL A 166 1.88 -12.32 -15.63
C VAL A 166 0.37 -12.47 -15.84
N THR A 167 -0.36 -11.35 -15.88
CA THR A 167 -1.78 -11.28 -16.24
C THR A 167 -2.03 -10.10 -17.17
N ASP A 168 -3.11 -10.18 -17.94
CA ASP A 168 -3.78 -8.98 -18.49
C ASP A 168 -4.33 -8.10 -17.35
N GLU A 169 -4.81 -6.89 -17.66
CA GLU A 169 -5.54 -6.07 -16.69
C GLU A 169 -6.96 -6.62 -16.46
N PHE A 170 -7.29 -6.97 -15.22
CA PHE A 170 -8.59 -7.51 -14.83
C PHE A 170 -9.32 -6.62 -13.83
N SER A 171 -10.65 -6.71 -13.82
CA SER A 171 -11.49 -6.03 -12.83
C SER A 171 -11.48 -6.78 -11.51
N MET A 172 -11.41 -6.03 -10.40
CA MET A 172 -11.47 -6.62 -9.07
C MET A 172 -12.89 -7.12 -8.76
N PRO A 173 -13.05 -8.18 -7.94
CA PRO A 173 -14.36 -8.79 -7.67
C PRO A 173 -15.40 -7.85 -7.02
N ASP A 174 -14.95 -6.78 -6.37
CA ASP A 174 -15.81 -5.76 -5.76
C ASP A 174 -16.39 -4.76 -6.77
N GLY A 175 -15.94 -4.80 -8.03
CA GLY A 175 -16.35 -3.88 -9.09
C GLY A 175 -15.81 -2.46 -8.97
N VAL A 176 -14.87 -2.19 -8.05
CA VAL A 176 -14.32 -0.85 -7.80
C VAL A 176 -13.01 -0.63 -8.53
N GLY A 177 -12.07 -1.58 -8.39
CA GLY A 177 -10.72 -1.46 -8.88
C GLY A 177 -10.40 -2.31 -10.10
N ARG A 178 -9.19 -2.09 -10.63
CA ARG A 178 -8.55 -2.96 -11.62
C ARG A 178 -7.13 -3.27 -11.17
N ALA A 179 -6.58 -4.40 -11.63
CA ALA A 179 -5.21 -4.77 -11.33
C ALA A 179 -4.55 -5.50 -12.50
N SER A 180 -3.22 -5.40 -12.55
CA SER A 180 -2.35 -6.29 -13.34
C SER A 180 -1.28 -6.85 -12.42
N PHE A 181 -1.02 -8.15 -12.53
CA PHE A 181 0.04 -8.79 -11.76
C PHE A 181 1.29 -8.90 -12.64
N PHE A 182 2.43 -8.78 -11.99
CA PHE A 182 3.76 -8.84 -12.56
C PHE A 182 4.58 -9.88 -11.80
N GLN A 183 5.74 -10.26 -12.35
CA GLN A 183 6.62 -11.26 -11.72
C GLN A 183 7.04 -10.90 -10.29
N GLY A 184 7.32 -9.62 -10.04
CA GLY A 184 7.79 -9.11 -8.75
C GLY A 184 6.72 -8.46 -7.88
N GLY A 185 5.52 -8.22 -8.41
CA GLY A 185 4.48 -7.52 -7.67
C GLY A 185 3.17 -7.34 -8.42
N ALA A 186 2.39 -6.35 -8.04
CA ALA A 186 1.14 -5.98 -8.70
C ALA A 186 0.99 -4.47 -8.75
N ILE A 187 0.21 -3.98 -9.71
CA ILE A 187 -0.28 -2.59 -9.69
C ILE A 187 -1.80 -2.65 -9.61
N TYR A 188 -2.34 -1.93 -8.63
CA TYR A 188 -3.78 -1.76 -8.42
C TYR A 188 -4.18 -0.34 -8.74
N TRP A 189 -5.35 -0.18 -9.34
CA TRP A 189 -5.93 1.11 -9.65
C TRP A 189 -7.37 1.20 -9.18
N THR A 190 -7.75 2.34 -8.60
CA THR A 190 -9.15 2.73 -8.41
C THR A 190 -9.36 4.17 -8.87
N PRO A 191 -10.61 4.60 -9.16
CA PRO A 191 -10.91 6.00 -9.43
C PRO A 191 -10.52 6.95 -8.29
N ALA A 192 -10.57 6.47 -7.04
CA ALA A 192 -10.32 7.28 -5.85
C ALA A 192 -8.84 7.40 -5.49
N THR A 193 -8.06 6.34 -5.73
CA THR A 193 -6.66 6.26 -5.26
C THR A 193 -5.65 6.43 -6.38
N GLY A 194 -6.01 6.17 -7.64
CA GLY A 194 -5.05 6.09 -8.74
C GLY A 194 -4.29 4.76 -8.75
N ALA A 195 -3.26 4.66 -9.60
CA ALA A 195 -2.49 3.43 -9.80
C ALA A 195 -1.28 3.38 -8.87
N HIS A 196 -1.24 2.38 -8.00
CA HIS A 196 -0.17 2.17 -7.02
C HIS A 196 0.38 0.75 -7.11
N GLU A 197 1.69 0.65 -7.00
CA GLU A 197 2.37 -0.64 -6.99
C GLU A 197 2.46 -1.21 -5.57
N VAL A 198 2.40 -2.53 -5.46
CA VAL A 198 2.70 -3.26 -4.22
C VAL A 198 3.53 -4.49 -4.59
N HIS A 199 4.65 -4.73 -3.92
CA HIS A 199 5.57 -5.83 -4.25
C HIS A 199 6.13 -6.59 -3.04
N GLY A 200 6.86 -7.67 -3.33
CA GLY A 200 7.68 -8.40 -2.36
C GLY A 200 6.92 -8.90 -1.12
N ALA A 201 7.53 -8.69 0.05
CA ALA A 201 6.99 -9.17 1.33
C ALA A 201 5.69 -8.45 1.70
N ILE A 202 5.56 -7.16 1.38
CA ILE A 202 4.35 -6.38 1.65
C ILE A 202 3.17 -6.94 0.84
N LEU A 203 3.36 -7.20 -0.46
CA LEU A 203 2.34 -7.83 -1.29
C LEU A 203 1.92 -9.20 -0.75
N SER A 204 2.90 -10.00 -0.33
CA SER A 204 2.66 -11.34 0.20
C SER A 204 1.82 -11.31 1.48
N THR A 205 2.13 -10.38 2.40
CA THR A 205 1.36 -10.17 3.63
C THR A 205 -0.04 -9.65 3.34
N TRP A 206 -0.18 -8.64 2.48
CA TRP A 206 -1.50 -8.12 2.10
C TRP A 206 -2.38 -9.19 1.43
N GLY A 207 -1.78 -10.02 0.57
CA GLY A 207 -2.47 -11.13 -0.06
C GLY A 207 -2.94 -12.20 0.93
N ALA A 208 -2.13 -12.51 1.95
CA ALA A 208 -2.52 -13.41 3.04
C ALA A 208 -3.67 -12.85 3.91
N MET A 209 -3.83 -11.52 3.95
CA MET A 209 -4.94 -10.85 4.63
C MET A 209 -6.23 -10.81 3.81
N GLY A 210 -6.20 -11.24 2.54
CA GLY A 210 -7.35 -11.16 1.64
C GLY A 210 -7.38 -9.94 0.73
N TRP A 211 -6.21 -9.31 0.49
CA TRP A 211 -6.03 -8.24 -0.50
C TRP A 211 -6.92 -7.02 -0.21
N GLU A 212 -7.53 -6.43 -1.24
CA GLU A 212 -8.42 -5.27 -1.16
C GLU A 212 -9.68 -5.51 -0.32
N ARG A 213 -10.03 -6.77 -0.04
CA ARG A 213 -11.15 -7.15 0.83
C ARG A 213 -10.77 -7.20 2.31
N SER A 214 -9.48 -7.07 2.63
CA SER A 214 -9.02 -6.95 4.01
C SER A 214 -9.39 -5.58 4.60
N ALA A 215 -9.25 -5.44 5.92
CA ALA A 215 -9.47 -4.15 6.59
C ALA A 215 -8.52 -3.02 6.13
N LEU A 216 -7.46 -3.34 5.39
CA LEU A 216 -6.58 -2.34 4.78
C LEU A 216 -7.18 -1.70 3.51
N GLY A 217 -8.00 -2.43 2.75
CA GLY A 217 -8.53 -1.93 1.47
C GLY A 217 -7.45 -1.79 0.38
N TYR A 218 -7.66 -0.87 -0.56
CA TYR A 218 -6.75 -0.62 -1.69
C TYR A 218 -5.49 0.17 -1.29
N PRO A 219 -4.37 -0.01 -2.01
CA PRO A 219 -3.19 0.84 -1.85
C PRO A 219 -3.47 2.28 -2.27
N ILE A 220 -2.84 3.20 -1.54
CA ILE A 220 -2.93 4.66 -1.74
C ILE A 220 -1.56 5.32 -1.90
N SER A 221 -0.49 4.53 -1.76
CA SER A 221 0.87 4.89 -2.07
C SER A 221 1.55 3.70 -2.75
N ASP A 222 2.64 3.98 -3.46
CA ASP A 222 3.65 2.95 -3.73
C ASP A 222 4.40 2.57 -2.45
N GLU A 223 5.27 1.57 -2.54
CA GLU A 223 6.24 1.30 -1.48
C GLU A 223 7.30 2.41 -1.39
N TYR A 224 7.46 3.02 -0.22
CA TYR A 224 8.44 4.07 0.04
C TYR A 224 9.33 3.76 1.24
N ASP A 225 10.50 4.42 1.29
CA ASP A 225 11.47 4.21 2.36
C ASP A 225 11.01 4.87 3.66
N VAL A 226 11.13 4.12 4.77
CA VAL A 226 10.92 4.61 6.12
C VAL A 226 12.12 4.27 6.99
N ASN A 227 12.15 4.78 8.22
CA ASN A 227 13.21 4.39 9.14
C ASN A 227 13.21 2.87 9.35
N ALA A 228 14.39 2.25 9.22
CA ALA A 228 14.64 0.82 9.36
C ALA A 228 13.89 -0.12 8.37
N GLY A 229 13.30 0.40 7.28
CA GLY A 229 12.56 -0.45 6.36
C GLY A 229 11.83 0.28 5.24
N ARG A 230 10.75 -0.35 4.76
CA ARG A 230 9.89 0.17 3.68
C ARG A 230 8.42 0.00 4.04
N GLN A 231 7.56 0.86 3.50
CA GLN A 231 6.14 0.90 3.83
C GLN A 231 5.28 1.14 2.59
N SER A 232 4.11 0.49 2.55
CA SER A 232 3.01 0.87 1.65
C SER A 232 1.80 1.24 2.48
N ASP A 233 1.13 2.32 2.07
CA ASP A 233 -0.08 2.79 2.71
C ASP A 233 -1.30 2.30 1.94
N PHE A 234 -2.36 2.03 2.70
CA PHE A 234 -3.64 1.54 2.24
C PHE A 234 -4.76 2.43 2.81
N GLN A 235 -5.99 2.20 2.38
CA GLN A 235 -7.14 2.99 2.84
C GLN A 235 -7.34 2.92 4.35
N GLY A 236 -7.20 1.73 4.95
CA GLY A 236 -7.42 1.45 6.38
C GLY A 236 -6.16 1.40 7.24
N GLY A 237 -4.99 1.74 6.70
CA GLY A 237 -3.73 1.74 7.45
C GLY A 237 -2.53 1.45 6.58
N PHE A 238 -1.53 0.73 7.10
CA PHE A 238 -0.27 0.51 6.39
C PHE A 238 0.35 -0.86 6.68
N LEU A 239 1.23 -1.29 5.79
CA LEU A 239 2.13 -2.43 5.99
C LEU A 239 3.57 -1.93 5.96
N ARG A 240 4.35 -2.25 7.01
CA ARG A 240 5.74 -1.84 7.12
C ARG A 240 6.66 -3.05 7.19
N TRP A 241 7.50 -3.22 6.19
CA TRP A 241 8.59 -4.20 6.17
C TRP A 241 9.81 -3.66 6.92
N THR A 242 10.42 -4.49 7.77
CA THR A 242 11.63 -4.13 8.52
C THR A 242 12.86 -4.82 7.94
N ALA A 243 13.90 -4.06 7.58
CA ALA A 243 15.09 -4.60 6.93
C ALA A 243 15.91 -5.54 7.83
N ALA A 244 15.97 -5.26 9.13
CA ALA A 244 16.75 -6.06 10.09
C ALA A 244 16.19 -7.47 10.32
N THR A 245 14.88 -7.66 10.16
CA THR A 245 14.19 -8.92 10.49
C THR A 245 13.52 -9.58 9.29
N GLY A 246 13.28 -8.83 8.22
CA GLY A 246 12.49 -9.28 7.08
C GLY A 246 10.98 -9.34 7.35
N ILE A 247 10.52 -8.95 8.55
CA ILE A 247 9.12 -9.07 8.97
C ILE A 247 8.31 -7.87 8.47
N VAL A 248 7.09 -8.14 7.99
CA VAL A 248 6.08 -7.13 7.70
C VAL A 248 5.14 -7.01 8.89
N ARG A 249 5.05 -5.79 9.45
CA ARG A 249 4.09 -5.46 10.49
C ARG A 249 2.85 -4.86 9.88
N THR A 250 1.70 -5.31 10.36
CA THR A 250 0.40 -4.80 9.94
C THR A 250 -0.07 -3.68 10.86
N ALA A 251 -0.60 -2.61 10.29
CA ALA A 251 -1.31 -1.56 10.99
C ALA A 251 -2.70 -1.40 10.38
N VAL A 252 -3.72 -2.01 10.99
CA VAL A 252 -5.13 -1.66 10.75
C VAL A 252 -5.48 -0.56 11.74
N LEU A 253 -5.77 0.64 11.26
CA LEU A 253 -5.89 1.84 12.11
C LEU A 253 -7.30 2.07 12.65
N GLY A 254 -8.32 1.45 12.05
CA GLY A 254 -9.74 1.55 12.47
C GLY A 254 -9.98 1.44 13.99
N PRO A 255 -9.34 0.51 14.72
CA PRO A 255 -9.53 0.40 16.17
C PRO A 255 -9.08 1.64 16.96
N TYR A 256 -8.22 2.48 16.38
CA TYR A 256 -7.64 3.64 17.04
C TYR A 256 -8.03 4.98 16.41
N ASP A 257 -8.68 4.97 15.26
CA ASP A 257 -9.16 6.18 14.60
C ASP A 257 -10.51 6.64 15.17
N ARG A 258 -10.97 7.82 14.74
CA ARG A 258 -12.27 8.39 15.15
C ARG A 258 -12.38 8.60 16.66
N SER A 259 -13.58 8.41 17.24
CA SER A 259 -13.88 8.75 18.62
C SER A 259 -13.87 7.52 19.55
N GLY A 260 -13.33 7.67 20.77
CA GLY A 260 -13.26 6.56 21.72
C GLY A 260 -13.55 6.90 23.17
N THR A 261 -13.86 5.89 23.97
CA THR A 261 -14.02 6.00 25.42
C THR A 261 -13.29 4.90 26.17
N TRP A 262 -12.86 5.20 27.39
CA TRP A 262 -12.12 4.26 28.23
C TRP A 262 -13.02 3.66 29.31
N VAL A 263 -12.81 2.38 29.58
CA VAL A 263 -13.49 1.61 30.62
C VAL A 263 -12.43 0.89 31.44
N SER A 264 -12.22 1.35 32.68
CA SER A 264 -11.24 0.77 33.60
C SER A 264 -11.78 -0.51 34.25
N ARG A 265 -10.87 -1.33 34.80
CA ARG A 265 -11.22 -2.54 35.56
C ARG A 265 -12.20 -2.27 36.71
N TYR A 266 -12.14 -1.09 37.32
CA TYR A 266 -13.04 -0.69 38.40
C TYR A 266 -14.48 -0.46 37.92
N GLY A 267 -14.65 -0.12 36.63
CA GLY A 267 -15.96 0.15 36.05
C GLY A 267 -16.73 -1.11 35.65
N PHE A 268 -16.07 -2.10 35.04
CA PHE A 268 -16.78 -3.23 34.44
C PHE A 268 -16.52 -4.60 35.10
N SER A 269 -15.41 -4.80 35.81
CA SER A 269 -15.01 -6.13 36.27
C SER A 269 -15.59 -6.48 37.64
N ARG A 270 -15.81 -7.76 37.92
CA ARG A 270 -16.27 -8.24 39.25
C ARG A 270 -15.16 -8.20 40.29
N GLU A 271 -13.93 -8.44 39.86
CA GLU A 271 -12.73 -8.45 40.70
C GLU A 271 -12.50 -7.10 41.40
N PHE A 272 -12.85 -5.99 40.72
CA PHE A 272 -12.61 -4.63 41.22
C PHE A 272 -13.87 -3.79 41.41
N GLY A 273 -14.92 -4.02 40.62
CA GLY A 273 -16.21 -3.31 40.70
C GLY A 273 -17.28 -4.01 41.54
N GLY A 274 -17.00 -5.21 42.06
CA GLY A 274 -17.93 -6.00 42.87
C GLY A 274 -18.92 -6.83 42.03
N PRO A 275 -19.88 -7.53 42.67
CA PRO A 275 -20.76 -8.49 41.98
C PRO A 275 -21.65 -7.84 40.90
N THR A 276 -21.94 -6.54 41.04
CA THR A 276 -22.69 -5.72 40.08
C THR A 276 -21.85 -4.50 39.70
N PRO A 277 -20.94 -4.63 38.72
CA PRO A 277 -20.05 -3.54 38.33
C PRO A 277 -20.83 -2.29 37.84
N PRO A 278 -20.32 -1.07 38.09
CA PRO A 278 -21.00 0.18 37.70
C PRO A 278 -21.33 0.32 36.21
N ILE A 279 -20.49 -0.23 35.34
CA ILE A 279 -20.63 -0.21 33.89
C ILE A 279 -20.95 -1.63 33.44
N ALA A 280 -22.24 -1.91 33.25
CA ALA A 280 -22.69 -3.17 32.69
C ALA A 280 -22.45 -3.22 31.16
N PRO A 281 -22.38 -4.41 30.54
CA PRO A 281 -22.25 -4.54 29.09
C PRO A 281 -23.34 -3.78 28.30
N THR A 282 -24.54 -3.61 28.85
CA THR A 282 -25.61 -2.81 28.22
C THR A 282 -25.27 -1.34 28.02
N ALA A 283 -24.28 -0.80 28.74
CA ALA A 283 -23.80 0.57 28.55
C ALA A 283 -23.24 0.83 27.14
N VAL A 284 -22.83 -0.23 26.43
CA VAL A 284 -22.39 -0.13 25.03
C VAL A 284 -23.46 0.48 24.13
N ASP A 285 -24.75 0.25 24.40
CA ASP A 285 -25.81 0.88 23.59
C ASP A 285 -25.81 2.40 23.73
N ALA A 286 -25.55 2.89 24.94
CA ALA A 286 -25.47 4.32 25.21
C ALA A 286 -24.19 4.92 24.62
N MET A 287 -23.08 4.18 24.63
CA MET A 287 -21.84 4.58 23.95
C MET A 287 -22.06 4.70 22.43
N ALA A 288 -22.68 3.69 21.81
CA ALA A 288 -23.04 3.71 20.39
C ALA A 288 -23.97 4.90 20.07
N ALA A 289 -25.01 5.13 20.88
CA ALA A 289 -25.93 6.25 20.71
C ALA A 289 -25.26 7.63 20.92
N ALA A 290 -24.21 7.68 21.75
CA ALA A 290 -23.38 8.86 21.91
C ALA A 290 -22.47 9.11 20.69
N GLY A 291 -22.28 8.10 19.83
CA GLY A 291 -21.44 8.15 18.64
C GLY A 291 -19.99 7.81 18.93
N VAL A 292 -19.74 7.00 19.96
CA VAL A 292 -18.42 6.41 20.24
C VAL A 292 -18.15 5.33 19.20
N ASP A 293 -16.96 5.34 18.60
CA ASP A 293 -16.53 4.31 17.65
C ASP A 293 -15.73 3.19 18.35
N THR A 294 -14.89 3.54 19.33
CA THR A 294 -14.00 2.60 20.01
C THR A 294 -14.20 2.56 21.53
N ILE A 295 -14.24 1.35 22.10
CA ILE A 295 -14.14 1.11 23.54
C ILE A 295 -12.73 0.63 23.88
N TYR A 296 -12.03 1.35 24.76
CA TYR A 296 -10.76 0.93 25.34
C TYR A 296 -11.02 0.23 26.68
N LEU A 297 -10.98 -1.11 26.68
CA LEU A 297 -11.41 -1.95 27.80
C LEU A 297 -10.20 -2.56 28.53
N GLN A 298 -10.09 -2.32 29.85
CA GLN A 298 -8.97 -2.83 30.64
C GLN A 298 -9.09 -4.34 30.88
N ALA A 299 -8.46 -5.16 30.05
CA ALA A 299 -8.72 -6.60 30.04
C ALA A 299 -7.92 -7.40 31.09
N ALA A 300 -6.87 -6.82 31.66
CA ALA A 300 -6.02 -7.49 32.64
C ALA A 300 -5.57 -6.53 33.75
N SER A 301 -5.07 -7.10 34.84
CA SER A 301 -4.53 -6.36 35.99
C SER A 301 -3.18 -6.90 36.42
N LYS A 302 -2.32 -6.01 36.90
CA LYS A 302 -1.02 -6.37 37.49
C LYS A 302 -1.15 -7.08 38.83
N ASP A 303 -2.36 -7.05 39.42
CA ASP A 303 -2.68 -7.70 40.68
C ASP A 303 -2.41 -9.23 40.62
N PRO A 304 -1.52 -9.77 41.46
CA PRO A 304 -1.15 -11.18 41.42
C PRO A 304 -2.30 -12.12 41.81
N ARG A 305 -3.37 -11.62 42.42
CA ARG A 305 -4.58 -12.41 42.71
C ARG A 305 -5.35 -12.78 41.43
N PHE A 306 -5.14 -12.02 40.35
CA PHE A 306 -5.80 -12.18 39.07
C PHE A 306 -4.73 -12.25 37.96
N PRO A 307 -4.04 -13.41 37.83
CA PRO A 307 -2.88 -13.55 36.95
C PRO A 307 -3.24 -13.54 35.45
N ASP A 308 -4.50 -13.78 35.12
CA ASP A 308 -5.03 -13.86 33.75
C ASP A 308 -5.95 -12.67 33.42
N LEU A 309 -6.75 -12.79 32.36
CA LEU A 309 -7.76 -11.80 32.03
C LEU A 309 -8.84 -11.71 33.11
N ILE A 310 -9.29 -10.49 33.40
CA ILE A 310 -10.31 -10.21 34.42
C ILE A 310 -11.72 -10.29 33.83
N SER A 311 -12.65 -10.90 34.55
CA SER A 311 -14.06 -11.06 34.14
C SER A 311 -14.23 -11.43 32.64
N PRO A 312 -13.65 -12.56 32.16
CA PRO A 312 -13.66 -12.91 30.75
C PRO A 312 -15.07 -13.05 30.14
N ASP A 313 -16.07 -13.41 30.95
CA ASP A 313 -17.47 -13.44 30.52
C ASP A 313 -18.06 -12.04 30.28
N LEU A 314 -17.63 -11.02 31.04
CA LEU A 314 -18.02 -9.63 30.81
C LEU A 314 -17.25 -9.05 29.62
N LEU A 315 -15.94 -9.35 29.49
CA LEU A 315 -15.17 -9.01 28.28
C LEU A 315 -15.88 -9.52 27.01
N ALA A 316 -16.31 -10.79 27.01
CA ALA A 316 -17.06 -11.39 25.91
C ALA A 316 -18.37 -10.64 25.59
N GLN A 317 -19.10 -10.21 26.62
CA GLN A 317 -20.36 -9.48 26.46
C GLN A 317 -20.15 -8.06 25.92
N PHE A 318 -19.15 -7.33 26.43
CA PHE A 318 -18.77 -6.02 25.88
C PHE A 318 -18.36 -6.16 24.41
N LEU A 319 -17.48 -7.12 24.11
CA LEU A 319 -16.99 -7.37 22.75
C LEU A 319 -18.12 -7.67 21.78
N THR A 320 -18.94 -8.67 22.10
CA THR A 320 -20.04 -9.10 21.23
C THR A 320 -21.05 -7.99 20.98
N ARG A 321 -21.34 -7.20 22.02
CA ARG A 321 -22.30 -6.09 21.92
C ARG A 321 -21.74 -4.91 21.15
N ALA A 322 -20.46 -4.58 21.31
CA ALA A 322 -19.80 -3.51 20.57
C ALA A 322 -19.80 -3.81 19.07
N HIS A 323 -19.38 -5.02 18.69
CA HIS A 323 -19.38 -5.44 17.28
C HIS A 323 -20.79 -5.48 16.67
N ALA A 324 -21.82 -5.80 17.46
CA ALA A 324 -23.21 -5.73 16.99
C ALA A 324 -23.66 -4.29 16.63
N HIS A 325 -22.99 -3.27 17.18
CA HIS A 325 -23.18 -1.87 16.83
C HIS A 325 -22.14 -1.35 15.80
N GLY A 326 -21.25 -2.22 15.31
CA GLY A 326 -20.14 -1.82 14.43
C GLY A 326 -19.03 -1.02 15.14
N MET A 327 -19.04 -0.97 16.48
CA MET A 327 -17.98 -0.37 17.27
C MET A 327 -16.76 -1.29 17.32
N GLN A 328 -15.59 -0.73 17.62
CA GLN A 328 -14.34 -1.45 17.85
C GLN A 328 -14.06 -1.59 19.36
N VAL A 329 -13.29 -2.61 19.74
CA VAL A 329 -12.83 -2.84 21.12
C VAL A 329 -11.32 -3.06 21.17
N VAL A 330 -10.64 -2.11 21.80
CA VAL A 330 -9.21 -2.21 22.10
C VAL A 330 -9.03 -2.69 23.53
N ALA A 331 -8.41 -3.85 23.71
CA ALA A 331 -8.04 -4.31 25.04
C ALA A 331 -6.76 -3.58 25.49
N TRP A 332 -6.71 -3.12 26.74
CA TRP A 332 -5.48 -2.53 27.28
C TRP A 332 -5.05 -3.10 28.64
N TYR A 333 -3.76 -2.98 28.93
CA TYR A 333 -3.13 -3.46 30.16
C TYR A 333 -1.95 -2.56 30.57
N LEU A 334 -1.77 -2.37 31.88
CA LEU A 334 -0.65 -1.64 32.51
C LEU A 334 0.36 -2.63 33.10
N PRO A 335 1.50 -2.88 32.44
CA PRO A 335 2.59 -3.72 32.94
C PRO A 335 3.33 -3.06 34.10
N GLU A 336 3.78 -3.84 35.09
CA GLU A 336 4.67 -3.34 36.16
C GLU A 336 6.14 -3.44 35.78
N LEU A 337 6.47 -4.27 34.79
CA LEU A 337 7.84 -4.56 34.35
C LEU A 337 8.70 -5.21 35.44
N THR A 338 8.12 -5.61 36.57
CA THR A 338 8.81 -6.36 37.64
C THR A 338 9.01 -7.82 37.23
N ASP A 339 8.00 -8.42 36.60
CA ASP A 339 7.99 -9.74 35.97
C ASP A 339 7.49 -9.62 34.51
N VAL A 340 8.44 -9.52 33.59
CA VAL A 340 8.18 -9.38 32.15
C VAL A 340 7.43 -10.59 31.58
N GLU A 341 7.63 -11.79 32.14
CA GLU A 341 6.88 -12.96 31.69
C GLU A 341 5.41 -12.88 32.09
N ALA A 342 5.13 -12.43 33.31
CA ALA A 342 3.75 -12.22 33.75
C ALA A 342 3.04 -11.14 32.95
N ASP A 343 3.73 -10.05 32.65
CA ASP A 343 3.20 -9.00 31.78
C ASP A 343 2.92 -9.51 30.36
N LEU A 344 3.86 -10.26 29.78
CA LEU A 344 3.70 -10.82 28.45
C LEU A 344 2.58 -11.86 28.39
N ARG A 345 2.41 -12.70 29.41
CA ARG A 345 1.31 -13.68 29.48
C ARG A 345 -0.06 -13.00 29.39
N ARG A 346 -0.26 -11.90 30.11
CA ARG A 346 -1.52 -11.13 30.08
C ARG A 346 -1.78 -10.50 28.72
N LEU A 347 -0.76 -9.87 28.13
CA LEU A 347 -0.86 -9.27 26.79
C LEU A 347 -1.15 -10.33 25.71
N ARG A 348 -0.52 -11.51 25.79
CA ARG A 348 -0.84 -12.64 24.91
C ARG A 348 -2.27 -13.14 25.11
N GLY A 349 -2.72 -13.23 26.36
CA GLY A 349 -4.11 -13.54 26.68
C GLY A 349 -5.10 -12.61 25.99
N MET A 350 -4.79 -11.31 25.90
CA MET A 350 -5.62 -10.34 25.18
C MET A 350 -5.59 -10.58 23.66
N VAL A 351 -4.42 -10.84 23.07
CA VAL A 351 -4.28 -11.17 21.64
C VAL A 351 -5.05 -12.43 21.26
N ASP A 352 -5.04 -13.44 22.14
CA ASP A 352 -5.63 -14.76 21.90
C ASP A 352 -7.11 -14.84 22.31
N PHE A 353 -7.63 -13.82 23.03
CA PHE A 353 -8.98 -13.84 23.54
C PHE A 353 -10.01 -13.93 22.40
N ARG A 354 -10.90 -14.92 22.48
CA ARG A 354 -12.00 -15.09 21.53
C ARG A 354 -13.31 -15.32 22.26
N ALA A 355 -14.37 -14.68 21.78
CA ALA A 355 -15.74 -14.91 22.23
C ALA A 355 -16.69 -14.95 21.03
N SER A 356 -17.45 -16.02 20.87
CA SER A 356 -18.40 -16.18 19.75
C SER A 356 -17.77 -15.98 18.36
N GLY A 357 -16.52 -16.40 18.18
CA GLY A 357 -15.76 -16.21 16.93
C GLY A 357 -15.17 -14.80 16.74
N GLN A 358 -15.41 -13.88 17.67
CA GLN A 358 -14.92 -12.52 17.64
C GLN A 358 -13.67 -12.36 18.53
N ALA A 359 -12.81 -11.42 18.19
CA ALA A 359 -11.57 -11.08 18.90
C ALA A 359 -11.57 -9.59 19.25
N PHE A 360 -10.73 -9.15 20.20
CA PHE A 360 -10.42 -7.72 20.28
C PHE A 360 -9.79 -7.24 18.96
N ASP A 361 -10.15 -6.04 18.52
CA ASP A 361 -9.67 -5.51 17.24
C ASP A 361 -8.21 -5.03 17.33
N ALA A 362 -7.78 -4.64 18.53
CA ALA A 362 -6.40 -4.27 18.81
C ALA A 362 -6.04 -4.42 20.30
N VAL A 363 -4.74 -4.29 20.59
CA VAL A 363 -4.19 -4.35 21.96
C VAL A 363 -3.32 -3.14 22.24
N ALA A 364 -3.55 -2.47 23.36
CA ALA A 364 -2.74 -1.34 23.81
C ALA A 364 -1.97 -1.65 25.10
N VAL A 365 -0.73 -1.18 25.17
CA VAL A 365 0.14 -1.30 26.36
C VAL A 365 0.20 0.07 27.03
N ASP A 366 -0.13 0.11 28.31
CA ASP A 366 -0.07 1.31 29.14
C ASP A 366 1.29 1.46 29.80
N ILE A 367 2.00 2.53 29.45
CA ILE A 367 3.41 2.75 29.75
C ILE A 367 3.54 3.93 30.71
N GLU A 368 3.20 3.67 31.97
CA GLU A 368 3.30 4.68 33.03
C GLU A 368 3.82 4.16 34.39
N ASP A 369 3.98 2.83 34.55
CA ASP A 369 4.36 2.25 35.84
C ASP A 369 5.83 2.49 36.19
N LEU A 370 6.07 2.95 37.41
CA LEU A 370 7.41 3.31 37.92
C LEU A 370 7.94 2.33 38.98
N THR A 371 7.30 1.18 39.18
CA THR A 371 7.67 0.20 40.24
C THR A 371 9.11 -0.26 40.10
N VAL A 372 9.60 -0.45 38.86
CA VAL A 372 11.04 -0.61 38.60
C VAL A 372 11.71 0.76 38.69
N ALA A 373 12.42 1.00 39.80
CA ALA A 373 13.05 2.28 40.11
C ALA A 373 14.28 2.59 39.23
N ASP A 374 15.05 1.56 38.85
CA ASP A 374 16.18 1.70 37.94
C ASP A 374 15.67 1.98 36.52
N VAL A 375 15.97 3.17 36.00
CA VAL A 375 15.48 3.65 34.70
C VAL A 375 16.04 2.83 33.55
N ASP A 376 17.30 2.41 33.61
CA ASP A 376 17.93 1.61 32.54
C ASP A 376 17.34 0.21 32.49
N LEU A 377 17.16 -0.41 33.66
CA LEU A 377 16.49 -1.70 33.77
C LEU A 377 15.03 -1.61 33.31
N ARG A 378 14.29 -0.58 33.75
CA ARG A 378 12.89 -0.37 33.35
C ARG A 378 12.78 -0.20 31.84
N ASN A 379 13.62 0.62 31.23
CA ASN A 379 13.65 0.83 29.78
C ASN A 379 13.99 -0.47 29.03
N ALA A 380 15.00 -1.22 29.48
CA ALA A 380 15.38 -2.48 28.86
C ALA A 380 14.23 -3.50 28.91
N ARG A 381 13.53 -3.61 30.05
CA ARG A 381 12.38 -4.52 30.22
C ARG A 381 11.17 -4.10 29.40
N LEU A 382 10.89 -2.81 29.29
CA LEU A 382 9.83 -2.29 28.42
C LEU A 382 10.10 -2.63 26.95
N VAL A 383 11.34 -2.47 26.48
CA VAL A 383 11.74 -2.79 25.11
C VAL A 383 11.66 -4.31 24.88
N ASP A 384 12.13 -5.14 25.81
CA ASP A 384 12.00 -6.61 25.72
C ASP A 384 10.54 -7.05 25.63
N LEU A 385 9.68 -6.55 26.53
CA LEU A 385 8.25 -6.85 26.53
C LEU A 385 7.60 -6.47 25.18
N SER A 386 7.89 -5.26 24.70
CA SER A 386 7.32 -4.72 23.46
C SER A 386 7.79 -5.52 22.24
N ALA A 387 9.07 -5.87 22.17
CA ALA A 387 9.61 -6.67 21.08
C ALA A 387 9.00 -8.08 21.04
N ARG A 388 8.84 -8.72 22.20
CA ARG A 388 8.28 -10.07 22.31
C ARG A 388 6.78 -10.11 22.04
N LEU A 389 6.04 -9.08 22.44
CA LEU A 389 4.62 -8.93 22.06
C LEU A 389 4.48 -8.68 20.56
N ALA A 390 5.27 -7.76 20.01
CA ALA A 390 5.28 -7.45 18.58
C ALA A 390 5.58 -8.67 17.70
N ALA A 391 6.51 -9.53 18.13
CA ALA A 391 6.83 -10.78 17.44
C ALA A 391 5.72 -11.83 17.57
N TYR A 392 4.99 -11.84 18.70
CA TYR A 392 3.88 -12.76 18.93
C TYR A 392 2.63 -12.38 18.11
N ALA A 393 2.39 -11.09 17.92
CA ALA A 393 1.17 -10.57 17.32
C ALA A 393 1.45 -9.73 16.05
N PRO A 394 2.01 -10.32 14.97
CA PRO A 394 2.45 -9.57 13.78
C PRO A 394 1.30 -8.94 12.99
N THR A 395 0.08 -9.47 13.14
CA THR A 395 -1.14 -9.02 12.47
C THR A 395 -2.07 -8.19 13.37
N THR A 396 -1.77 -8.07 14.66
CA THR A 396 -2.54 -7.25 15.59
C THR A 396 -1.94 -5.85 15.65
N THR A 397 -2.76 -4.82 15.47
CA THR A 397 -2.32 -3.44 15.68
C THR A 397 -2.05 -3.23 17.16
N LEU A 398 -0.82 -2.80 17.50
CA LEU A 398 -0.42 -2.49 18.87
C LEU A 398 -0.37 -0.99 19.11
N GLY A 399 -1.03 -0.54 20.17
CA GLY A 399 -1.01 0.83 20.66
C GLY A 399 -0.06 1.02 21.84
N ALA A 400 0.72 2.09 21.86
CA ALA A 400 1.49 2.52 23.02
C ALA A 400 0.78 3.68 23.71
N ILE A 401 0.18 3.43 24.87
CA ILE A 401 -0.37 4.48 25.72
C ILE A 401 0.79 5.05 26.53
N VAL A 402 1.07 6.33 26.32
CA VAL A 402 2.27 6.99 26.84
C VAL A 402 1.90 8.21 27.66
N LEU A 403 2.74 8.49 28.65
CA LEU A 403 2.72 9.77 29.34
C LEU A 403 2.80 10.92 28.33
N PRO A 404 2.12 12.03 28.59
CA PRO A 404 2.16 13.18 27.70
C PRO A 404 3.59 13.72 27.62
N PRO A 405 4.20 13.85 26.42
CA PRO A 405 5.53 14.44 26.28
C PRO A 405 5.68 15.83 26.92
N VAL A 406 4.60 16.62 27.02
CA VAL A 406 4.64 17.88 27.78
C VAL A 406 5.01 17.65 29.25
N VAL A 407 4.55 16.56 29.87
CA VAL A 407 4.97 16.20 31.24
C VAL A 407 6.41 15.73 31.26
N THR A 408 6.79 14.78 30.41
CA THR A 408 8.12 14.15 30.48
C THR A 408 9.25 15.03 29.94
N ASP A 409 8.96 15.98 29.05
CA ASP A 409 10.00 16.73 28.33
C ASP A 409 10.05 18.19 28.77
N VAL A 410 9.00 18.70 29.42
CA VAL A 410 8.91 20.12 29.81
C VAL A 410 8.66 20.29 31.31
N LEU A 411 7.61 19.67 31.85
CA LEU A 411 7.16 19.96 33.22
C LEU A 411 7.94 19.19 34.29
N ASN A 412 8.26 17.94 34.02
CA ASN A 412 8.91 17.04 34.97
C ASN A 412 9.85 16.09 34.23
N THR A 413 11.02 16.62 33.84
CA THR A 413 12.03 15.88 33.08
C THR A 413 12.68 14.72 33.85
N SER A 414 12.46 14.64 35.17
CA SER A 414 12.90 13.52 36.01
C SER A 414 11.86 12.43 36.17
N TYR A 415 10.62 12.59 35.66
CA TYR A 415 9.57 11.59 35.80
C TYR A 415 9.96 10.25 35.14
N TRP A 416 10.41 10.30 33.90
CA TRP A 416 10.94 9.15 33.17
C TRP A 416 12.07 9.58 32.23
N PRO A 417 13.27 9.87 32.78
CA PRO A 417 14.38 10.34 31.98
C PRO A 417 14.78 9.30 30.93
N ARG A 418 15.20 9.75 29.75
CA ARG A 418 15.68 8.88 28.65
C ARG A 418 14.65 7.83 28.21
N PHE A 419 13.37 8.19 28.15
CA PHE A 419 12.33 7.31 27.63
C PHE A 419 12.70 6.76 26.23
N PRO A 420 12.60 5.44 25.98
CA PRO A 420 13.23 4.80 24.83
C PRO A 420 12.41 4.88 23.53
N TRP A 421 11.91 6.07 23.16
CA TRP A 421 11.01 6.30 22.01
C TRP A 421 11.44 5.57 20.73
N ARG A 422 12.70 5.74 20.31
CA ARG A 422 13.23 5.16 19.07
C ARG A 422 13.40 3.64 19.12
N GLN A 423 13.58 3.07 20.31
CA GLN A 423 13.68 1.60 20.46
C GLN A 423 12.28 0.97 20.47
N LEU A 424 11.26 1.73 20.86
CA LEU A 424 9.87 1.28 20.86
C LEU A 424 9.16 1.48 19.51
N ALA A 425 9.59 2.46 18.70
CA ALA A 425 9.02 2.77 17.38
C ALA A 425 8.77 1.55 16.48
N PRO A 426 9.68 0.56 16.39
CA PRO A 426 9.42 -0.62 15.56
C PRO A 426 8.32 -1.55 16.11
N HIS A 427 7.90 -1.40 17.36
CA HIS A 427 7.04 -2.34 18.09
C HIS A 427 5.59 -1.87 18.23
N TYR A 428 5.29 -0.59 17.99
CA TYR A 428 3.94 -0.03 18.07
C TYR A 428 3.54 0.68 16.79
N GLN A 429 2.29 0.49 16.37
CA GLN A 429 1.72 1.10 15.18
C GLN A 429 1.03 2.43 15.50
N VAL A 430 0.47 2.57 16.71
CA VAL A 430 -0.26 3.76 17.13
C VAL A 430 0.25 4.25 18.48
N TRP A 431 0.35 5.57 18.63
CA TRP A 431 0.79 6.23 19.86
C TRP A 431 -0.37 6.99 20.49
N LEU A 432 -0.61 6.74 21.78
CA LEU A 432 -1.73 7.30 22.52
C LEU A 432 -1.24 8.16 23.69
N PRO A 433 -0.87 9.44 23.45
CA PRO A 433 -0.45 10.32 24.52
C PRO A 433 -1.63 10.66 25.43
N MET A 434 -1.42 10.46 26.74
CA MET A 434 -2.32 10.86 27.82
C MET A 434 -2.37 12.39 28.00
N ALA A 435 -2.93 13.08 27.02
CA ALA A 435 -3.00 14.54 26.93
C ALA A 435 -4.04 15.15 27.90
N TYR A 436 -4.01 14.83 29.19
CA TYR A 436 -4.98 15.30 30.19
C TYR A 436 -4.80 16.78 30.59
N TRP A 437 -5.15 17.71 29.70
CA TRP A 437 -5.15 19.15 29.98
C TRP A 437 -6.05 19.50 31.18
N SER A 438 -7.10 18.73 31.42
CA SER A 438 -8.05 18.93 32.52
C SER A 438 -7.43 18.76 33.91
N ASN A 439 -6.34 17.99 34.02
CA ASN A 439 -5.58 17.83 35.27
C ASN A 439 -4.50 18.92 35.44
N ARG A 440 -4.51 19.98 34.63
CA ARG A 440 -3.59 21.11 34.73
C ARG A 440 -4.31 22.34 35.30
N THR A 441 -3.57 23.28 35.88
CA THR A 441 -4.13 24.54 36.38
C THR A 441 -3.96 25.66 35.36
N ALA A 442 -4.82 26.68 35.38
CA ALA A 442 -4.64 27.86 34.53
C ALA A 442 -3.26 28.51 34.75
N ALA A 443 -2.80 28.59 36.01
CA ALA A 443 -1.49 29.11 36.38
C ALA A 443 -0.31 28.33 35.78
N SER A 444 -0.49 27.04 35.46
CA SER A 444 0.55 26.24 34.80
C SER A 444 0.83 26.67 33.35
N GLY A 445 -0.10 27.39 32.71
CA GLY A 445 -0.04 27.70 31.27
C GLY A 445 -0.37 26.52 30.36
N TRP A 446 -0.73 25.35 30.91
CA TRP A 446 -0.98 24.09 30.22
C TRP A 446 -2.42 23.57 30.32
N ARG A 447 -3.36 24.39 30.82
CA ARG A 447 -4.78 24.04 30.92
C ARG A 447 -5.56 24.21 29.60
N ASP A 448 -4.99 24.93 28.65
CA ASP A 448 -5.58 25.13 27.32
C ASP A 448 -5.58 23.81 26.53
N ALA A 449 -6.77 23.29 26.23
CA ALA A 449 -6.94 21.97 25.62
C ALA A 449 -6.34 21.88 24.22
N TYR A 450 -6.47 22.96 23.43
CA TYR A 450 -5.93 23.01 22.07
C TYR A 450 -4.40 22.92 22.11
N ARG A 451 -3.75 23.86 22.81
CA ARG A 451 -2.30 23.93 22.92
C ARG A 451 -1.72 22.64 23.49
N TYR A 452 -2.28 22.14 24.59
CA TYR A 452 -1.76 20.95 25.26
C TYR A 452 -1.81 19.73 24.33
N THR A 453 -2.93 19.56 23.60
CA THR A 453 -3.09 18.48 22.63
C THR A 453 -2.09 18.63 21.49
N SER A 454 -2.00 19.80 20.87
CA SER A 454 -1.08 20.04 19.74
C SER A 454 0.39 19.78 20.11
N GLU A 455 0.83 20.25 21.27
CA GLU A 455 2.21 20.07 21.74
C GLU A 455 2.53 18.60 22.01
N ASN A 456 1.60 17.83 22.59
CA ASN A 456 1.83 16.41 22.81
C ASN A 456 1.93 15.62 21.49
N VAL A 457 1.03 15.87 20.53
CA VAL A 457 1.08 15.19 19.21
C VAL A 457 2.39 15.51 18.49
N ALA A 458 2.78 16.79 18.42
CA ALA A 458 4.01 17.21 17.77
C ALA A 458 5.27 16.60 18.43
N ARG A 459 5.29 16.53 19.76
CA ARG A 459 6.43 15.96 20.51
C ARG A 459 6.52 14.45 20.40
N VAL A 460 5.41 13.71 20.39
CA VAL A 460 5.43 12.26 20.11
C VAL A 460 6.16 12.02 18.79
N ARG A 461 5.75 12.69 17.70
CA ARG A 461 6.36 12.56 16.38
C ARG A 461 7.83 13.00 16.36
N GLY A 462 8.16 14.10 17.03
CA GLY A 462 9.54 14.58 17.16
C GLY A 462 10.45 13.59 17.89
N ASN A 463 9.97 13.00 18.99
CA ASN A 463 10.72 12.03 19.79
C ASN A 463 10.93 10.70 19.03
N LEU A 464 9.95 10.29 18.22
CA LEU A 464 10.08 9.16 17.31
C LEU A 464 11.00 9.45 16.13
N GLY A 465 11.08 10.72 15.69
CA GLY A 465 11.68 11.08 14.41
C GLY A 465 10.82 10.64 13.23
N GLU A 466 9.52 10.46 13.44
CA GLU A 466 8.54 10.02 12.45
C GLU A 466 7.42 11.06 12.34
N PRO A 467 7.50 12.02 11.39
CA PRO A 467 6.50 13.07 11.21
C PRO A 467 5.08 12.55 10.95
N CYS A 468 4.97 11.36 10.36
CA CYS A 468 3.71 10.72 10.01
C CYS A 468 3.30 9.61 11.00
N ALA A 469 3.90 9.52 12.18
CA ALA A 469 3.48 8.53 13.17
C ALA A 469 1.98 8.68 13.47
N ALA A 470 1.26 7.55 13.48
CA ALA A 470 -0.15 7.50 13.82
C ALA A 470 -0.34 7.81 15.30
N VAL A 471 -1.09 8.86 15.60
CA VAL A 471 -1.36 9.31 16.97
C VAL A 471 -2.86 9.32 17.20
N SER A 472 -3.32 8.71 18.30
CA SER A 472 -4.71 8.77 18.77
C SER A 472 -4.73 9.39 20.17
N VAL A 473 -5.24 10.61 20.30
CA VAL A 473 -5.07 11.39 21.54
C VAL A 473 -5.99 10.88 22.63
N ILE A 474 -5.49 10.77 23.86
CA ILE A 474 -6.33 10.54 25.04
C ILE A 474 -6.49 11.86 25.78
N GLY A 475 -7.71 12.33 25.94
CA GLY A 475 -8.02 13.62 26.54
C GLY A 475 -9.13 13.56 27.56
N GLY A 476 -9.32 14.63 28.31
CA GLY A 476 -10.35 14.69 29.35
C GLY A 476 -10.04 13.75 30.54
N PHE A 477 -10.24 14.29 31.73
CA PHE A 477 -10.14 13.55 32.99
C PHE A 477 -10.96 14.32 34.02
N GLY A 478 -11.89 13.63 34.68
CA GLY A 478 -12.70 14.17 35.78
C GLY A 478 -14.03 14.80 35.36
N VAL A 479 -14.80 15.19 36.37
CA VAL A 479 -16.16 15.74 36.22
C VAL A 479 -16.15 17.26 35.98
N GLY A 480 -17.16 17.78 35.28
CA GLY A 480 -17.39 19.22 35.13
C GLY A 480 -16.51 19.92 34.08
N ILE A 481 -15.87 19.16 33.18
CA ILE A 481 -15.13 19.73 32.05
C ILE A 481 -16.13 20.22 30.99
N PRO A 482 -16.03 21.49 30.53
CA PRO A 482 -16.98 22.03 29.56
C PRO A 482 -16.78 21.41 28.18
N ALA A 483 -17.87 21.25 27.43
CA ALA A 483 -17.85 20.69 26.08
C ALA A 483 -16.89 21.43 25.13
N SER A 484 -16.69 22.73 25.32
CA SER A 484 -15.75 23.55 24.55
C SER A 484 -14.30 23.06 24.62
N ASP A 485 -13.89 22.45 25.73
CA ASP A 485 -12.54 21.91 25.87
C ASP A 485 -12.36 20.66 25.01
N TYR A 486 -13.39 19.81 24.94
CA TYR A 486 -13.38 18.63 24.07
C TYR A 486 -13.41 19.04 22.59
N THR A 487 -14.18 20.08 22.22
CA THR A 487 -14.12 20.68 20.89
C THR A 487 -12.71 21.19 20.56
N ALA A 488 -12.06 21.87 21.51
CA ALA A 488 -10.71 22.39 21.33
C ALA A 488 -9.65 21.28 21.19
N MET A 489 -9.75 20.19 21.96
CA MET A 489 -8.93 18.99 21.76
C MET A 489 -9.14 18.40 20.37
N ALA A 490 -10.38 18.13 19.99
CA ALA A 490 -10.69 17.52 18.69
C ALA A 490 -10.15 18.37 17.54
N ARG A 491 -10.32 19.70 17.62
CA ARG A 491 -9.74 20.62 16.65
C ARG A 491 -8.22 20.54 16.62
N ALA A 492 -7.54 20.57 17.77
CA ALA A 492 -6.09 20.46 17.83
C ALA A 492 -5.57 19.12 17.27
N ALA A 493 -6.24 18.02 17.60
CA ALA A 493 -5.93 16.71 17.06
C ALA A 493 -6.07 16.68 15.54
N ALA A 494 -7.15 17.24 14.99
CA ALA A 494 -7.38 17.34 13.55
C ALA A 494 -6.34 18.23 12.85
N ASP A 495 -6.05 19.42 13.40
CA ASP A 495 -5.05 20.34 12.86
C ASP A 495 -3.64 19.73 12.88
N GLN A 496 -3.38 18.78 13.78
CA GLN A 496 -2.14 18.00 13.82
C GLN A 496 -2.21 16.70 13.01
N GLY A 497 -3.33 16.35 12.38
CA GLY A 497 -3.45 15.08 11.66
C GLY A 497 -3.31 13.85 12.57
N ALA A 498 -3.85 13.89 13.80
CA ALA A 498 -4.05 12.70 14.62
C ALA A 498 -5.19 11.85 14.02
N ILE A 499 -5.12 10.53 14.11
CA ILE A 499 -6.11 9.63 13.51
C ILE A 499 -7.37 9.49 14.37
N GLY A 500 -7.25 9.73 15.68
CA GLY A 500 -8.35 9.56 16.62
C GLY A 500 -8.23 10.43 17.86
N VAL A 501 -9.34 10.52 18.56
CA VAL A 501 -9.50 11.19 19.85
C VAL A 501 -10.32 10.31 20.78
N SER A 502 -9.89 10.17 22.02
CA SER A 502 -10.58 9.36 23.02
C SER A 502 -10.62 10.07 24.35
N VAL A 503 -11.59 9.71 25.20
CA VAL A 503 -11.78 10.38 26.49
C VAL A 503 -11.79 9.45 27.70
N TRP A 504 -10.99 9.82 28.70
CA TRP A 504 -10.92 9.13 29.98
C TRP A 504 -11.90 9.77 30.98
N ASP A 505 -12.99 9.12 31.39
CA ASP A 505 -13.51 7.81 31.03
C ASP A 505 -15.04 7.89 30.78
N TRP A 506 -15.69 6.79 30.40
CA TRP A 506 -17.14 6.79 30.15
C TRP A 506 -17.95 7.25 31.38
N ALA A 507 -17.56 6.80 32.57
CA ALA A 507 -18.32 7.07 33.80
C ALA A 507 -18.31 8.55 34.20
N THR A 508 -17.22 9.26 33.92
CA THR A 508 -17.04 10.65 34.38
C THR A 508 -17.27 11.70 33.30
N THR A 509 -17.31 11.30 32.02
CA THR A 509 -17.50 12.22 30.89
C THR A 509 -18.96 12.68 30.78
N PRO A 510 -19.24 14.01 30.85
CA PRO A 510 -20.60 14.52 30.67
C PRO A 510 -21.18 14.19 29.29
N ALA A 511 -22.48 13.92 29.22
CA ALA A 511 -23.14 13.60 27.95
C ALA A 511 -22.97 14.70 26.87
N ALA A 512 -22.88 15.96 27.30
CA ALA A 512 -22.67 17.12 26.42
C ALA A 512 -21.28 17.15 25.74
N SER A 513 -20.33 16.32 26.18
CA SER A 513 -18.97 16.25 25.63
C SER A 513 -18.83 15.32 24.44
N TRP A 514 -19.82 14.46 24.16
CA TRP A 514 -19.78 13.51 23.03
C TRP A 514 -20.11 14.11 21.66
N PRO A 515 -21.11 15.00 21.51
CA PRO A 515 -21.43 15.58 20.20
C PRO A 515 -20.23 16.23 19.48
N PRO A 516 -19.31 16.94 20.15
CA PRO A 516 -18.09 17.46 19.51
C PRO A 516 -17.13 16.41 18.94
N LEU A 517 -17.21 15.15 19.37
CA LEU A 517 -16.26 14.08 19.02
C LEU A 517 -16.82 13.11 17.96
N ARG A 518 -18.15 12.96 17.91
CA ARG A 518 -18.87 11.95 17.12
C ARG A 518 -18.45 11.83 15.65
N ASP A 519 -18.17 12.95 15.01
CA ASP A 519 -17.85 12.99 13.57
C ASP A 519 -16.35 13.17 13.30
N TYR A 520 -15.50 12.90 14.30
CA TYR A 520 -14.05 12.96 14.11
C TYR A 520 -13.61 11.96 13.05
N ALA A 521 -13.11 12.45 11.92
CA ALA A 521 -12.72 11.63 10.78
C ALA A 521 -11.49 12.25 10.11
N VAL A 522 -10.32 11.97 10.67
CA VAL A 522 -9.03 12.44 10.15
C VAL A 522 -8.19 11.22 9.81
N ARG A 523 -7.70 11.18 8.58
CA ARG A 523 -6.96 10.02 8.07
C ARG A 523 -5.59 9.83 8.72
N GLY A 524 -5.02 10.91 9.22
CA GLY A 524 -3.60 10.99 9.56
C GLY A 524 -2.81 11.71 8.48
N CYS A 525 -1.50 11.44 8.46
CA CYS A 525 -0.58 11.98 7.47
C CYS A 525 -0.63 11.22 6.14
#